data_AF-A0A2R6GR09-F1
#
_entry.id   AF-A0A2R6GR09-F1
#
_cell.length_a   1.000
_cell.length_b   1.000
_cell.length_c   1.000
_cell.angle_alpha   90.00
_cell.angle_beta   90.00
_cell.angle_gamma   90.00
#
_symmetry.space_group_name_H-M   'P 1'
#
loop_
_entity.id
_entity.type
_entity.pdbx_description
1 polymer ?
#
loop_
_entity_poly.entity_id
_entity_poly.type
_entity_poly.pdbx_seq_one_letter_code
_entity_poly.pdbx_strand_id
1 'polypeptide(L)'
;NVIGEDNDLDSGEPVASSGVNYEYTFEEDGIYKYVCEPHLSLGMKGAVVVGTDYPATGGGGGGGGGGEGGGDVDPEEMGVPIQPHFVGIGAVLMMLVSLVFTFFQLKYGESPNTKGGNT
;
A
#
# COMPACT_ATOMS: atom_id res chain seq x y z
N ASN A 1 -1.08 -17.59 9.89
CA ASN A 1 -1.00 -17.86 11.32
C ASN A 1 -0.53 -16.62 12.05
N VAL A 2 -1.29 -16.13 13.02
CA VAL A 2 -0.92 -15.11 13.99
C VAL A 2 -0.64 -15.81 15.32
N ILE A 3 0.54 -15.57 15.88
CA ILE A 3 0.98 -16.15 17.16
C ILE A 3 1.37 -15.05 18.14
N GLY A 4 0.96 -15.20 19.40
CA GLY A 4 1.35 -14.35 20.53
C GLY A 4 2.72 -14.72 21.12
N GLU A 5 3.42 -13.75 21.72
CA GLU A 5 4.74 -13.97 22.36
C GLU A 5 4.70 -15.07 23.44
N ASP A 6 3.58 -15.18 24.16
CA ASP A 6 3.36 -16.17 25.22
C ASP A 6 2.60 -17.43 24.74
N ASN A 7 2.34 -17.57 23.42
CA ASN A 7 1.52 -18.63 22.82
C ASN A 7 0.07 -18.66 23.33
N ASP A 8 -0.41 -17.53 23.85
CA ASP A 8 -1.79 -17.27 24.26
C ASP A 8 -2.73 -17.06 23.05
N LEU A 9 -2.18 -16.52 21.96
CA LEU A 9 -2.83 -16.33 20.67
C LEU A 9 -2.26 -17.33 19.66
N ASP A 10 -3.13 -18.09 19.00
CA ASP A 10 -2.80 -18.94 17.85
C ASP A 10 -4.03 -19.02 16.93
N SER A 11 -3.91 -18.46 15.73
CA SER A 11 -5.00 -18.49 14.74
C SER A 11 -5.08 -19.83 13.97
N GLY A 12 -4.14 -20.75 14.23
CA GLY A 12 -4.01 -22.02 13.53
C GLY A 12 -3.33 -21.88 12.16
N GLU A 13 -3.55 -22.86 11.29
CA GLU A 13 -2.85 -22.97 10.01
C GLU A 13 -2.99 -21.71 9.14
N PRO A 14 -1.91 -21.27 8.45
CA PRO A 14 -1.97 -20.13 7.56
C PRO A 14 -2.91 -20.39 6.37
N VAL A 15 -3.86 -19.48 6.16
CA VAL A 15 -4.79 -19.51 5.03
C VAL A 15 -4.42 -18.43 4.01
N ALA A 16 -4.41 -18.78 2.73
CA ALA A 16 -4.04 -17.87 1.64
C ALA A 16 -5.20 -16.98 1.14
N SER A 17 -6.44 -17.30 1.49
CA SER A 17 -7.63 -16.53 1.13
C SER A 17 -7.92 -15.43 2.15
N SER A 18 -8.41 -14.29 1.67
CA SER A 18 -8.94 -13.23 2.53
C SER A 18 -10.29 -13.62 3.16
N GLY A 19 -10.71 -12.88 4.19
CA GLY A 19 -12.00 -13.07 4.86
C GLY A 19 -12.01 -14.15 5.95
N VAL A 20 -10.85 -14.70 6.30
CA VAL A 20 -10.70 -15.58 7.47
C VAL A 20 -10.50 -14.70 8.71
N ASN A 21 -11.35 -14.89 9.71
CA ASN A 21 -11.34 -14.12 10.96
C ASN A 21 -10.99 -15.04 12.14
N TYR A 22 -10.29 -14.48 13.11
CA TYR A 22 -9.97 -15.10 14.39
C TYR A 22 -10.40 -14.13 15.50
N GLU A 23 -10.99 -14.65 16.56
CA GLU A 23 -11.47 -13.87 17.70
C GLU A 23 -10.81 -14.36 18.99
N TYR A 24 -10.42 -13.41 19.83
CA TYR A 24 -9.84 -13.68 21.14
C TYR A 24 -10.24 -12.58 22.13
N THR A 25 -10.50 -12.96 23.37
CA THR A 25 -10.84 -12.04 24.47
C THR A 25 -9.72 -12.06 25.50
N PHE A 26 -9.17 -10.90 25.80
CA PHE A 26 -8.18 -10.72 26.87
C PHE A 26 -8.90 -10.52 28.20
N GLU A 27 -8.53 -11.29 29.22
CA GLU A 27 -9.13 -11.19 30.56
C GLU A 27 -8.32 -10.31 31.52
N GLU A 28 -7.04 -10.10 31.23
CA GLU A 28 -6.10 -9.38 32.10
C GLU A 28 -5.58 -8.11 31.42
N ASP A 29 -5.20 -7.13 32.25
CA ASP A 29 -4.51 -5.92 31.77
C ASP A 29 -3.06 -6.25 31.41
N GLY A 30 -2.58 -5.73 30.28
CA GLY A 30 -1.26 -6.07 29.78
C GLY A 30 -0.97 -5.57 28.36
N ILE A 31 0.26 -5.83 27.91
CA ILE A 31 0.69 -5.60 26.53
C ILE A 31 0.93 -6.96 25.89
N TYR A 32 0.04 -7.32 24.95
CA TYR A 32 0.04 -8.60 24.25
C TYR A 32 0.63 -8.41 22.86
N LYS A 33 1.85 -8.89 22.64
CA LYS A 33 2.52 -8.80 21.34
C LYS A 33 2.18 -10.02 20.49
N TYR A 34 1.95 -9.80 19.21
CA TYR A 34 1.70 -10.87 18.24
C TYR A 34 2.45 -10.65 16.94
N VAL A 35 2.70 -11.75 16.23
CA VAL A 35 3.34 -11.74 14.91
C VAL A 35 2.58 -12.64 13.94
N CYS A 36 2.60 -12.30 12.66
CA CYS A 36 2.16 -13.22 11.62
C CYS A 36 3.35 -14.05 11.14
N GLU A 37 3.40 -15.33 11.48
CA GLU A 37 4.53 -16.21 11.15
C GLU A 37 4.96 -16.18 9.67
N PRO A 38 4.07 -16.37 8.68
CA PRO A 38 4.48 -16.38 7.28
C PRO A 38 4.97 -15.01 6.77
N HIS A 39 4.66 -13.92 7.48
CA HIS A 39 5.01 -12.54 7.10
C HIS A 39 5.97 -11.88 8.10
N LEU A 40 6.60 -12.66 8.98
CA LEU A 40 7.51 -12.14 10.00
C LEU A 40 8.70 -11.40 9.37
N SER A 41 9.24 -11.92 8.28
CA SER A 41 10.33 -11.31 7.51
C SER A 41 9.93 -10.00 6.84
N LEU A 42 8.64 -9.83 6.54
CA LEU A 42 8.06 -8.60 6.01
C LEU A 42 7.69 -7.60 7.12
N GLY A 43 7.94 -7.95 8.39
CA GLY A 43 7.72 -7.07 9.52
C GLY A 43 6.28 -7.05 10.04
N MET A 44 5.45 -8.03 9.70
CA MET A 44 4.06 -8.11 10.17
C MET A 44 4.03 -8.47 11.66
N LYS A 45 4.04 -7.43 12.51
CA LYS A 45 4.04 -7.49 13.98
C LYS A 45 2.98 -6.53 14.50
N GLY A 46 2.41 -6.84 15.65
CA GLY A 46 1.45 -5.97 16.32
C GLY A 46 1.47 -6.16 17.83
N ALA A 47 0.78 -5.28 18.52
CA ALA A 47 0.52 -5.41 19.95
C ALA A 47 -0.89 -4.93 20.27
N VAL A 48 -1.56 -5.63 21.19
CA VAL A 48 -2.81 -5.22 21.82
C VAL A 48 -2.47 -4.76 23.23
N VAL A 49 -2.95 -3.59 23.61
CA VAL A 49 -2.77 -3.06 24.97
C VAL A 49 -4.13 -3.06 25.66
N VAL A 50 -4.21 -3.69 26.81
CA VAL A 50 -5.41 -3.84 27.63
C VAL A 50 -5.16 -3.17 28.98
N GLY A 51 -6.07 -2.29 29.39
CA GLY A 51 -5.98 -1.54 30.64
C GLY A 51 -5.94 -0.02 30.45
N THR A 52 -6.08 0.71 31.56
CA THR A 52 -6.19 2.18 31.56
C THR A 52 -4.88 2.91 31.83
N ASP A 53 -3.88 2.21 32.34
CA ASP A 53 -2.62 2.81 32.81
C ASP A 53 -1.59 3.00 31.68
N TYR A 54 -1.96 2.61 30.46
CA TYR A 54 -1.13 2.76 29.28
C TYR A 54 -1.55 4.03 28.52
N PRO A 55 -0.66 5.05 28.40
CA PRO A 55 -0.96 6.23 27.60
C PRO A 55 -1.10 5.83 26.13
N ALA A 56 -2.33 5.67 25.66
CA ALA A 56 -2.61 5.46 24.25
C ALA A 56 -2.40 6.77 23.50
N THR A 57 -1.26 6.90 22.83
CA THR A 57 -1.13 7.88 21.74
C THR A 57 -1.95 7.29 20.60
N GLY A 58 -3.10 7.90 20.29
CA GLY A 58 -4.12 7.37 19.37
C GLY A 58 -3.54 6.49 18.28
N GLY A 59 -3.83 5.18 18.37
CA GLY A 59 -3.21 4.15 17.55
C GLY A 59 -3.51 4.37 16.07
N GLY A 60 -2.56 4.97 15.36
CA GLY A 60 -2.47 4.90 13.91
C GLY A 60 -2.13 3.47 13.54
N GLY A 61 -3.16 2.62 13.44
CA GLY A 61 -3.04 1.33 12.80
C GLY A 61 -2.58 1.55 11.37
N GLY A 62 -1.28 1.37 11.14
CA GLY A 62 -0.66 1.33 9.82
C GLY A 62 -1.11 0.08 9.07
N GLY A 63 -2.40 -0.02 8.80
CA GLY A 63 -2.93 -0.92 7.79
C GLY A 63 -2.42 -0.41 6.45
N GLY A 64 -1.38 -1.06 5.93
CA GLY A 64 -0.93 -0.89 4.55
C GLY A 64 -1.99 -1.43 3.59
N GLY A 65 -3.11 -0.71 3.49
CA GLY A 65 -4.08 -0.86 2.43
C GLY A 65 -3.44 -0.31 1.17
N GLY A 66 -3.12 -1.19 0.23
CA GLY A 66 -2.95 -0.83 -1.17
C GLY A 66 -4.28 -0.27 -1.67
N GLY A 67 -4.50 1.01 -1.42
CA GLY A 67 -5.66 1.77 -1.85
C GLY A 67 -5.25 2.68 -2.99
N GLU A 68 -5.57 2.27 -4.19
CA GLU A 68 -5.69 3.14 -5.35
C GLU A 68 -6.75 4.22 -5.01
N GLY A 69 -6.32 5.43 -4.66
CA GLY A 69 -7.26 6.49 -4.35
C GLY A 69 -6.57 7.74 -3.83
N GLY A 70 -6.39 8.72 -4.71
CA GLY A 70 -5.77 10.00 -4.41
C GLY A 70 -6.38 10.70 -3.20
N GLY A 71 -5.59 10.77 -2.14
CA GLY A 71 -5.65 11.82 -1.12
C GLY A 71 -4.22 12.34 -0.97
N ASP A 72 -4.08 13.64 -0.71
CA ASP A 72 -2.79 14.32 -0.59
C ASP A 72 -1.92 13.68 0.50
N VAL A 73 -1.11 12.68 0.12
CA VAL A 73 -0.10 12.08 0.98
C VAL A 73 1.16 12.91 0.80
N ASP A 74 1.69 13.47 1.88
CA ASP A 74 2.95 14.21 1.84
C ASP A 74 4.09 13.24 1.43
N PRO A 75 4.73 13.43 0.28
CA PRO A 75 5.67 12.45 -0.29
C PRO A 75 6.96 12.27 0.51
N GLU A 76 7.20 13.05 1.56
CA GLU A 76 8.27 12.79 2.52
C GLU A 76 8.10 11.45 3.26
N GLU A 77 6.87 10.94 3.43
CA GLU A 77 6.62 9.64 4.08
C GLU A 77 6.82 8.42 3.17
N MET A 78 7.03 8.63 1.84
CA MET A 78 7.21 7.53 0.87
C MET A 78 8.68 7.19 0.57
N GLY A 79 9.64 7.74 1.32
CA GLY A 79 11.05 7.34 1.24
C GLY A 79 11.76 7.70 -0.08
N VAL A 80 11.16 8.55 -0.90
CA VAL A 80 11.80 9.12 -2.10
C VAL A 80 12.07 10.60 -1.83
N PRO A 81 13.33 11.08 -1.91
CA PRO A 81 13.67 12.48 -1.63
C PRO A 81 13.31 13.39 -2.82
N ILE A 82 12.05 13.36 -3.27
CA ILE A 82 11.50 14.26 -4.28
C ILE A 82 10.42 15.12 -3.64
N GLN A 83 10.61 16.44 -3.66
CA GLN A 83 9.66 17.37 -3.08
C GLN A 83 8.29 17.22 -3.78
N PRO A 84 7.15 17.36 -3.07
CA PRO A 84 5.81 17.07 -3.60
C PRO A 84 5.48 17.72 -4.94
N HIS A 85 6.00 18.92 -5.18
CA HIS A 85 5.77 19.64 -6.42
C HIS A 85 6.43 18.97 -7.65
N PHE A 86 7.52 18.22 -7.50
CA PHE A 86 8.16 17.54 -8.63
C PHE A 86 7.37 16.32 -9.11
N VAL A 87 6.58 15.68 -8.25
CA VAL A 87 5.70 14.56 -8.64
C VAL A 87 4.61 15.04 -9.59
N GLY A 88 3.94 16.14 -9.24
CA GLY A 88 2.93 16.77 -10.10
C GLY A 88 3.52 17.27 -11.42
N ILE A 89 4.69 17.92 -11.38
CA ILE A 89 5.39 18.37 -12.59
C ILE A 89 5.76 17.18 -13.48
N GLY A 90 6.27 16.08 -12.91
CA GLY A 90 6.61 14.86 -13.64
C GLY A 90 5.41 14.24 -14.37
N ALA A 91 4.26 14.14 -13.69
CA ALA A 91 3.04 13.63 -14.29
C ALA A 91 2.54 14.49 -15.45
N VAL A 92 2.53 15.81 -15.28
CA VAL A 92 2.13 16.77 -16.33
C VAL A 92 3.10 16.71 -17.52
N LEU A 93 4.41 16.64 -17.28
CA LEU A 93 5.41 16.51 -18.33
C LEU A 93 5.24 15.20 -19.11
N MET A 94 5.00 14.07 -18.45
CA MET A 94 4.77 12.77 -19.11
C MET A 94 3.51 12.77 -19.97
N MET A 95 2.42 13.41 -19.50
CA MET A 95 1.22 13.62 -20.31
C MET A 95 1.52 14.51 -21.54
N LEU A 96 2.25 15.61 -21.36
CA LEU A 96 2.60 16.51 -22.46
C LEU A 96 3.52 15.85 -23.49
N VAL A 97 4.54 15.10 -23.06
CA VAL A 97 5.43 14.34 -23.94
C VAL A 97 4.62 13.32 -24.76
N SER A 98 3.68 12.63 -24.13
CA SER A 98 2.80 11.66 -24.81
C SER A 98 1.91 12.34 -25.86
N LEU A 99 1.36 13.51 -25.56
CA LEU A 99 0.55 14.30 -26.50
C LEU A 99 1.39 14.82 -27.67
N VAL A 100 2.60 15.32 -27.41
CA VAL A 100 3.53 15.78 -28.45
C VAL A 100 3.95 14.61 -29.35
N PHE A 101 4.33 13.46 -28.76
CA PHE A 101 4.67 12.25 -29.52
C PHE A 101 3.51 11.78 -30.41
N THR A 102 2.30 11.73 -29.85
CA THR A 102 1.09 11.37 -30.61
C THR A 102 0.82 12.36 -31.74
N PHE A 103 0.98 13.66 -31.49
CA PHE A 103 0.88 14.68 -32.52
C PHE A 103 1.92 14.48 -33.63
N PHE A 104 3.18 14.18 -33.30
CA PHE A 104 4.21 13.89 -34.30
C PHE A 104 3.89 12.64 -35.12
N GLN A 105 3.40 11.58 -34.49
CA GLN A 105 2.94 10.37 -35.20
C GLN A 105 1.75 10.67 -36.13
N LEU A 106 0.79 11.49 -35.72
CA LEU A 106 -0.35 11.87 -36.57
C LEU A 106 0.03 12.88 -37.66
N LYS A 107 0.96 13.79 -37.36
CA LYS A 107 1.37 14.87 -38.28
C LYS A 107 2.42 14.43 -39.29
N TYR A 108 3.30 13.52 -38.90
CA TYR A 108 4.49 13.12 -39.67
C TYR A 108 4.73 11.60 -39.71
N GLY A 109 3.96 10.80 -38.98
CA GLY A 109 4.14 9.34 -38.90
C GLY A 109 3.43 8.54 -40.00
N GLU A 110 2.77 9.18 -40.97
CA GLU A 110 2.31 8.48 -42.17
C GLU A 110 3.52 8.12 -43.05
N SER A 111 3.92 6.86 -43.00
CA SER A 111 5.05 6.32 -43.77
C SER A 111 4.72 6.19 -45.27
N PRO A 112 5.72 6.14 -46.18
CA PRO A 112 5.56 5.98 -47.64
C PRO A 112 4.80 4.74 -48.15
N ASN A 113 4.22 3.91 -47.27
CA ASN A 113 3.56 2.64 -47.62
C ASN A 113 2.05 2.61 -47.34
N THR A 114 1.37 3.75 -47.16
CA THR A 114 -0.09 3.79 -47.26
C THR A 114 -0.48 3.80 -48.75
N LYS A 115 -0.72 2.60 -49.31
CA LYS A 115 -1.42 2.47 -50.60
C LYS A 115 -2.80 3.10 -50.43
N GLY A 116 -2.97 4.28 -51.03
CA GLY A 116 -4.27 4.85 -51.31
C GLY A 116 -5.13 3.87 -52.11
N GLY A 117 -6.40 3.79 -51.75
CA GLY A 117 -7.34 2.93 -52.44
C GLY A 117 -8.76 3.18 -51.94
N ASN A 118 -9.36 4.25 -52.45
CA ASN A 118 -10.80 4.46 -52.43
C ASN A 118 -11.48 3.33 -53.23
N THR A 119 -12.36 2.57 -52.58
CA THR A 119 -13.52 1.89 -53.17
C THR A 119 -14.66 1.93 -52.18
#